data_AF-A0A4V1Y056-F1
#
_entry.id   AF-A0A4V1Y056-F1
#
_cell.length_a   1.000
_cell.length_b   1.000
_cell.length_c   1.000
_cell.angle_alpha   90.00
_cell.angle_beta   90.00
_cell.angle_gamma   90.00
#
_symmetry.space_group_name_H-M   'P 1'
#
loop_
_entity.id
_entity.type
_entity.pdbx_description
1 polymer ?
#
loop_
_entity_poly.entity_id
_entity_poly.type
_entity_poly.pdbx_seq_one_letter_code
_entity_poly.pdbx_strand_id
1 'polypeptide(L)'
;MENRAVTRKAAIGATVGFAGLAAFQLLLAAGVPWGDAAWGGTDEGRLAVRLRIGSGLSVAVYAVAVSLVLRRAGFPVRGVSAAAAGIGTWALVVLMTLGTVANLLSESPWERFVLGPVTLVLVGLCLVVARAEESDSVAAP
;
A
#
# COMPACT_ATOMS: atom_id res chain seq x y z
N MET A 1 15.12 -17.54 -12.87
CA MET A 1 15.85 -16.87 -11.77
C MET A 1 15.69 -15.35 -11.79
N GLU A 2 15.83 -14.69 -12.94
CA GLU A 2 15.67 -13.23 -13.09
C GLU A 2 14.31 -12.70 -12.59
N ASN A 3 13.22 -13.37 -12.96
CA ASN A 3 11.85 -12.98 -12.56
C ASN A 3 11.69 -12.90 -11.03
N ARG A 4 12.23 -13.88 -10.28
CA ARG A 4 12.15 -13.91 -8.82
C ARG A 4 12.94 -12.78 -8.15
N ALA A 5 14.06 -12.37 -8.73
CA ALA A 5 14.83 -11.23 -8.22
C ALA A 5 14.07 -9.92 -8.43
N VAL A 6 13.40 -9.75 -9.58
CA VAL A 6 12.53 -8.59 -9.86
C VAL A 6 11.36 -8.56 -8.89
N THR A 7 10.65 -9.67 -8.68
CA THR A 7 9.54 -9.76 -7.71
C THR A 7 9.98 -9.37 -6.30
N ARG A 8 11.14 -9.86 -5.86
CA ARG A 8 11.68 -9.53 -4.52
C ARG A 8 12.01 -8.05 -4.40
N LYS A 9 12.66 -7.46 -5.40
CA LYS A 9 12.95 -6.02 -5.44
C LYS A 9 11.66 -5.20 -5.42
N ALA A 10 10.66 -5.59 -6.21
CA ALA A 10 9.36 -4.94 -6.24
C ALA A 10 8.65 -5.02 -4.88
N ALA A 11 8.65 -6.19 -4.23
CA ALA A 11 8.06 -6.36 -2.90
C ALA A 11 8.78 -5.57 -1.81
N ILE A 12 10.11 -5.45 -1.88
CA ILE A 12 10.87 -4.56 -0.98
C ILE A 12 10.47 -3.11 -1.21
N GLY A 13 10.41 -2.66 -2.47
CA GLY A 13 9.95 -1.31 -2.80
C GLY A 13 8.53 -1.03 -2.29
N ALA A 14 7.61 -1.97 -2.49
CA ALA A 14 6.24 -1.87 -2.00
C ALA A 14 6.21 -1.81 -0.46
N THR A 15 7.04 -2.62 0.20
CA THR A 15 7.17 -2.63 1.66
C THR A 15 7.63 -1.27 2.18
N VAL A 16 8.65 -0.67 1.57
CA VAL A 16 9.13 0.66 1.95
C VAL A 16 8.04 1.71 1.75
N GLY A 17 7.33 1.69 0.63
CA GLY A 17 6.24 2.63 0.38
C GLY A 17 5.07 2.47 1.35
N PHE A 18 4.61 1.24 1.63
CA PHE A 18 3.57 0.98 2.63
C PHE A 18 4.01 1.36 4.05
N ALA A 19 5.27 1.12 4.41
CA ALA A 19 5.81 1.54 5.70
C ALA A 19 5.84 3.08 5.82
N GLY A 20 6.20 3.79 4.75
CA GLY A 20 6.13 5.25 4.70
C GLY A 20 4.70 5.77 4.89
N LEU A 21 3.73 5.19 4.17
CA LEU A 21 2.31 5.55 4.33
C LEU A 21 1.79 5.21 5.74
N ALA A 22 2.19 4.08 6.32
CA ALA A 22 1.84 3.71 7.68
C ALA A 22 2.41 4.69 8.71
N ALA A 23 3.67 5.11 8.55
CA ALA A 23 4.28 6.13 9.40
C ALA A 23 3.52 7.46 9.30
N PHE A 24 3.18 7.89 8.09
CA PHE A 24 2.37 9.09 7.87
C PHE A 24 1.00 9.00 8.57
N GLN A 25 0.27 7.89 8.39
CA GLN A 25 -1.03 7.69 9.04
C GLN A 25 -0.92 7.58 10.56
N LEU A 26 0.16 6.99 11.09
CA LEU A 26 0.43 6.98 12.53
C LEU A 26 0.61 8.39 13.09
N LEU A 27 1.32 9.27 12.39
CA LEU A 27 1.51 10.66 12.81
C LEU A 27 0.18 11.43 12.80
N LEU A 28 -0.66 11.22 11.79
CA LEU A 28 -2.01 11.78 11.75
C LEU A 28 -2.88 11.26 12.91
N ALA A 29 -2.84 9.95 13.17
CA ALA A 29 -3.52 9.35 14.30
C ALA A 29 -3.02 9.89 15.65
N ALA A 30 -1.73 10.19 15.78
CA ALA A 30 -1.13 10.85 16.94
C ALA A 30 -1.52 12.35 17.05
N GLY A 31 -2.08 12.94 15.99
CA GLY A 31 -2.59 14.30 15.96
C GLY A 31 -1.54 15.34 15.59
N VAL A 32 -0.53 14.95 14.81
CA VAL A 32 0.35 15.91 14.13
C VAL A 32 -0.50 16.80 13.22
N PRO A 33 -0.24 18.12 13.15
CA PRO A 33 -1.07 19.07 12.42
C PRO A 33 -0.82 19.01 10.90
N TRP A 34 -1.04 17.85 10.29
CA TRP A 34 -0.92 17.60 8.85
C TRP A 34 -2.25 17.18 8.22
N GLY A 35 -3.36 17.62 8.77
CA GLY A 35 -4.70 17.31 8.28
C GLY A 35 -4.95 17.82 6.88
N ASP A 36 -4.32 18.92 6.50
CA ASP A 36 -4.34 19.45 5.13
C ASP A 36 -3.77 18.46 4.09
N ALA A 37 -2.92 17.54 4.53
CA ALA A 37 -2.22 16.59 3.67
C ALA A 37 -2.95 15.25 3.49
N ALA A 38 -4.13 15.08 4.09
CA ALA A 38 -4.87 13.82 4.05
C ALA A 38 -6.39 14.05 4.11
N TRP A 39 -7.16 13.02 3.75
CA TRP A 39 -8.62 13.02 3.85
C TRP A 39 -9.26 14.21 3.11
N GLY A 40 -8.77 14.51 1.90
CA GLY A 40 -9.26 15.61 1.09
C GLY A 40 -8.71 16.99 1.47
N GLY A 41 -7.90 17.09 2.53
CA GLY A 41 -7.54 18.38 3.12
C GLY A 41 -8.70 19.05 3.88
N THR A 42 -9.65 18.25 4.36
CA THR A 42 -10.89 18.75 4.99
C THR A 42 -10.64 19.44 6.34
N ASP A 43 -9.64 18.99 7.09
CA ASP A 43 -9.32 19.52 8.42
C ASP A 43 -7.97 20.27 8.36
N GLU A 44 -8.00 21.59 8.48
CA GLU A 44 -6.77 22.38 8.58
C GLU A 44 -6.02 22.10 9.90
N GLY A 45 -4.73 21.79 9.81
CA GLY A 45 -3.92 21.45 10.97
C GLY A 45 -4.27 20.08 11.57
N ARG A 46 -4.94 20.01 12.73
CA ARG A 46 -5.12 18.73 13.45
C ARG A 46 -6.41 18.04 13.02
N LEU A 47 -6.28 16.77 12.63
CA LEU A 47 -7.41 15.92 12.27
C LEU A 47 -8.43 15.75 13.41
N ALA A 48 -9.72 15.79 13.06
CA ALA A 48 -10.82 15.42 13.92
C ALA A 48 -10.69 13.96 14.39
N VAL A 49 -11.16 13.67 15.61
CA VAL A 49 -10.98 12.35 16.26
C VAL A 49 -11.44 11.19 15.37
N ARG A 50 -12.55 11.34 14.64
CA ARG A 50 -13.06 10.29 13.74
C ARG A 50 -12.06 9.95 12.63
N LEU A 51 -11.43 10.96 12.03
CA LEU A 51 -10.44 10.75 10.98
C LEU A 51 -9.13 10.20 11.55
N ARG A 52 -8.78 10.53 12.81
CA ARG A 52 -7.61 9.94 13.50
C ARG A 52 -7.78 8.42 13.70
N ILE A 53 -9.00 7.99 14.03
CA ILE A 53 -9.35 6.56 14.11
C ILE A 53 -9.24 5.93 12.71
N GLY A 54 -9.74 6.62 11.68
CA GLY A 54 -9.58 6.21 10.27
C GLY A 54 -8.11 6.01 9.89
N SER A 55 -7.25 6.97 10.23
CA SER A 55 -5.80 6.88 10.02
C SER A 55 -5.19 5.70 10.78
N GLY A 56 -5.60 5.45 12.03
CA GLY A 56 -5.21 4.27 12.79
C GLY A 56 -5.58 2.95 12.09
N LEU A 57 -6.78 2.88 11.48
CA LEU A 57 -7.19 1.73 10.70
C LEU A 57 -6.35 1.58 9.41
N SER A 58 -6.03 2.67 8.73
CA SER A 58 -5.14 2.65 7.55
C SER A 58 -3.76 2.06 7.87
N VAL A 59 -3.21 2.34 9.06
CA VAL A 59 -1.94 1.73 9.50
C VAL A 59 -2.04 0.20 9.54
N ALA A 60 -3.12 -0.33 10.11
CA ALA A 60 -3.34 -1.77 10.15
C ALA A 60 -3.47 -2.36 8.74
N VAL A 61 -4.19 -1.67 7.84
CA VAL A 61 -4.31 -2.07 6.42
C VAL A 61 -2.94 -2.12 5.75
N TYR A 62 -2.09 -1.11 5.94
CA TYR A 62 -0.75 -1.11 5.34
C TYR A 62 0.18 -2.16 5.95
N ALA A 63 0.05 -2.48 7.24
CA ALA A 63 0.79 -3.59 7.86
C ALA A 63 0.40 -4.96 7.28
N VAL A 64 -0.90 -5.16 7.04
CA VAL A 64 -1.40 -6.35 6.32
C VAL A 64 -0.87 -6.35 4.89
N ALA A 65 -0.87 -5.20 4.20
CA ALA A 65 -0.36 -5.09 2.85
C ALA A 65 1.11 -5.54 2.74
N VAL A 66 1.98 -5.08 3.65
CA VAL A 66 3.39 -5.50 3.76
C VAL A 66 3.50 -7.02 3.91
N SER A 67 2.69 -7.59 4.80
CA SER A 67 2.70 -9.04 5.07
C SER A 67 2.34 -9.86 3.83
N LEU A 68 1.34 -9.40 3.07
CA LEU A 68 0.88 -10.04 1.83
C LEU A 68 1.94 -9.97 0.72
N VAL A 69 2.52 -8.79 0.46
CA VAL A 69 3.52 -8.62 -0.63
C VAL A 69 4.81 -9.39 -0.34
N LEU A 70 5.27 -9.40 0.92
CA LEU A 70 6.45 -10.18 1.32
C LEU A 70 6.19 -11.68 1.18
N ARG A 71 5.02 -12.15 1.64
CA ARG A 71 4.66 -13.58 1.51
C ARG A 71 4.60 -13.99 0.04
N ARG A 72 3.99 -13.18 -0.82
CA ARG A 72 3.88 -13.40 -2.27
C ARG A 72 5.24 -13.43 -2.98
N ALA A 73 6.20 -12.63 -2.53
CA ALA A 73 7.57 -12.65 -3.06
C ALA A 73 8.45 -13.80 -2.52
N GLY A 74 7.87 -14.73 -1.75
CA GLY A 74 8.54 -15.90 -1.23
C GLY A 74 9.41 -15.64 0.01
N PHE A 75 9.15 -14.54 0.74
CA PHE A 75 9.68 -14.38 2.10
C PHE A 75 8.83 -15.15 3.11
N PRO A 76 9.44 -15.71 4.18
CA PRO A 76 8.70 -16.38 5.22
C PRO A 76 7.93 -15.35 6.06
N VAL A 77 6.60 -15.38 5.98
CA VAL A 77 5.70 -14.57 6.83
C VAL A 77 4.75 -15.53 7.54
N ARG A 78 4.81 -15.54 8.87
CA ARG A 78 3.95 -16.40 9.71
C ARG A 78 2.51 -15.90 9.67
N GLY A 79 1.55 -16.81 9.63
CA GLY A 79 0.11 -16.47 9.65
C GLY A 79 -0.49 -16.08 8.29
N VAL A 80 0.30 -16.01 7.22
CA VAL A 80 -0.19 -15.71 5.86
C VAL A 80 0.00 -16.93 4.95
N SER A 81 -1.10 -17.52 4.49
CA SER A 81 -1.06 -18.63 3.52
C SER A 81 -0.70 -18.12 2.12
N ALA A 82 -0.20 -19.00 1.24
CA ALA A 82 0.11 -18.64 -0.14
C ALA A 82 -1.15 -18.18 -0.90
N ALA A 83 -2.28 -18.89 -0.70
CA ALA A 83 -3.57 -18.51 -1.29
C ALA A 83 -4.03 -17.13 -0.83
N ALA A 84 -3.92 -16.83 0.48
CA ALA A 84 -4.26 -15.52 1.02
C ALA A 84 -3.35 -14.42 0.46
N ALA A 85 -2.05 -14.67 0.34
CA ALA A 85 -1.12 -13.74 -0.30
C ALA A 85 -1.46 -13.49 -1.77
N GLY A 86 -1.92 -14.50 -2.50
CA GLY A 86 -2.34 -14.36 -3.89
C GLY A 86 -3.57 -13.50 -4.08
N ILE A 87 -4.67 -13.85 -3.41
CA ILE A 87 -5.91 -13.07 -3.46
C ILE A 87 -5.65 -11.66 -2.90
N GLY A 88 -4.93 -11.58 -1.78
CA GLY A 88 -4.64 -10.33 -1.09
C GLY A 88 -3.80 -9.36 -1.92
N THR A 89 -2.78 -9.82 -2.65
CA THR A 89 -1.96 -8.92 -3.48
C THR A 89 -2.72 -8.35 -4.67
N TRP A 90 -3.63 -9.11 -5.28
CA TRP A 90 -4.55 -8.58 -6.28
C TRP A 90 -5.57 -7.60 -5.68
N ALA A 91 -6.09 -7.88 -4.49
CA ALA A 91 -6.94 -6.94 -3.76
C ALA A 91 -6.20 -5.62 -3.47
N LEU A 92 -4.91 -5.67 -3.13
CA LEU A 92 -4.08 -4.47 -2.95
C LEU A 92 -3.91 -3.69 -4.24
N VAL A 93 -3.75 -4.34 -5.40
CA VAL A 93 -3.71 -3.64 -6.70
C VAL A 93 -4.97 -2.82 -6.90
N VAL A 94 -6.15 -3.42 -6.69
CA VAL A 94 -7.43 -2.73 -6.83
C VAL A 94 -7.54 -1.58 -5.82
N LEU A 95 -7.27 -1.86 -4.54
CA LEU A 95 -7.34 -0.88 -3.47
C LEU A 95 -6.43 0.33 -3.73
N MET A 96 -5.18 0.09 -4.12
CA MET A 96 -4.21 1.14 -4.41
C MET A 96 -4.55 1.90 -5.69
N THR A 97 -5.20 1.25 -6.66
CA THR A 97 -5.68 1.93 -7.87
C THR A 97 -6.80 2.90 -7.51
N LEU A 98 -7.78 2.45 -6.72
CA LEU A 98 -8.84 3.32 -6.21
C LEU A 98 -8.28 4.48 -5.38
N GLY A 99 -7.33 4.20 -4.48
CA GLY A 99 -6.63 5.22 -3.70
C GLY A 99 -5.87 6.21 -4.57
N THR A 100 -5.24 5.75 -5.65
CA THR A 100 -4.55 6.62 -6.61
C THR A 100 -5.53 7.54 -7.32
N VAL A 101 -6.66 7.01 -7.80
CA VAL A 101 -7.70 7.84 -8.42
C VAL A 101 -8.22 8.89 -7.44
N ALA A 102 -8.52 8.48 -6.20
CA ALA A 102 -8.97 9.41 -5.16
C ALA A 102 -7.94 10.50 -4.87
N ASN A 103 -6.66 10.14 -4.71
CA ASN A 103 -5.59 11.08 -4.45
C ASN A 103 -5.38 12.05 -5.62
N LEU A 104 -5.35 11.57 -6.85
CA LEU A 104 -5.14 12.41 -8.04
C LEU A 104 -6.30 13.38 -8.30
N LEU A 105 -7.52 13.02 -7.87
CA LEU A 105 -8.71 13.86 -7.94
C LEU A 105 -8.92 14.74 -6.70
N SER A 106 -8.09 14.58 -5.66
CA SER A 106 -8.24 15.35 -4.43
C SER A 106 -7.99 16.85 -4.65
N GLU A 107 -8.71 17.66 -3.90
CA GLU A 107 -8.52 19.11 -3.82
C GLU A 107 -7.26 19.47 -3.00
N SER A 108 -6.79 18.57 -2.13
CA SER A 108 -5.54 18.75 -1.39
C SER A 108 -4.34 18.65 -2.35
N PRO A 109 -3.47 19.69 -2.43
CA PRO A 109 -2.25 19.63 -3.24
C PRO A 109 -1.31 18.49 -2.79
N TRP A 110 -1.30 18.18 -1.50
CA TRP A 110 -0.47 17.12 -0.94
C TRP A 110 -0.91 15.75 -1.42
N GLU A 111 -2.22 15.49 -1.39
CA GLU A 111 -2.77 14.23 -1.87
C GLU A 111 -2.57 14.10 -3.38
N ARG A 112 -2.81 15.18 -4.14
CA ARG A 112 -2.69 15.17 -5.60
C ARG A 112 -1.27 15.02 -6.11
N PHE A 113 -0.32 15.79 -5.56
CA PHE A 113 1.03 15.88 -6.10
C PHE A 113 2.06 14.99 -5.41
N VAL A 114 1.76 14.48 -4.21
CA VAL A 114 2.66 13.54 -3.52
C VAL A 114 2.03 12.19 -3.34
N LEU A 115 0.85 12.10 -2.69
CA LEU A 115 0.25 10.79 -2.42
C LEU A 115 -0.21 10.10 -3.70
N GLY A 116 -0.78 10.82 -4.67
CA GLY A 116 -1.21 10.28 -5.96
C GLY A 116 -0.08 9.55 -6.71
N PRO A 117 1.07 10.21 -6.96
CA PRO A 117 2.24 9.54 -7.52
C PRO A 117 2.77 8.39 -6.67
N VAL A 118 2.82 8.52 -5.34
CA VAL A 118 3.27 7.44 -4.44
C VAL A 118 2.37 6.23 -4.55
N THR A 119 1.05 6.42 -4.51
CA THR A 119 0.08 5.33 -4.63
C THR A 119 0.11 4.71 -6.03
N LEU A 120 0.36 5.50 -7.08
CA LEU A 120 0.53 5.00 -8.44
C LEU A 120 1.76 4.09 -8.57
N VAL A 121 2.90 4.49 -7.98
CA VAL A 121 4.10 3.66 -7.92
C VAL A 121 3.80 2.36 -7.17
N LEU A 122 3.07 2.43 -6.04
CA LEU A 122 2.67 1.25 -5.29
C LEU A 122 1.74 0.31 -6.09
N VAL A 123 0.84 0.84 -6.93
CA VAL A 123 0.04 0.03 -7.87
C VAL A 123 0.98 -0.77 -8.78
N GLY A 124 1.96 -0.11 -9.40
CA GLY A 124 2.92 -0.77 -10.29
C GLY A 124 3.72 -1.86 -9.58
N LEU A 125 4.22 -1.58 -8.37
CA LEU A 125 4.98 -2.56 -7.58
C LEU A 125 4.11 -3.75 -7.16
N CYS A 126 2.88 -3.50 -6.70
CA CYS A 126 1.92 -4.56 -6.37
C CYS A 126 1.54 -5.40 -7.58
N LEU A 127 1.40 -4.80 -8.77
CA LEU A 127 1.13 -5.52 -10.02
C LEU A 127 2.26 -6.48 -10.36
N VAL A 128 3.51 -6.02 -10.30
CA VAL A 128 4.69 -6.88 -10.55
C VAL A 128 4.72 -8.06 -9.57
N VAL A 129 4.40 -7.81 -8.29
CA VAL A 129 4.36 -8.86 -7.27
C VAL A 129 3.19 -9.84 -7.49
N ALA A 130 2.01 -9.34 -7.88
CA ALA A 130 0.82 -10.15 -8.08
C ALA A 130 0.99 -11.17 -9.24
N ARG A 131 1.65 -10.75 -10.33
CA ARG A 131 1.86 -11.55 -11.55
C ARG A 131 2.95 -12.61 -11.43
N ALA A 132 3.85 -12.50 -10.45
CA ALA A 132 5.02 -13.37 -10.36
C ALA A 132 4.70 -14.86 -10.11
N GLU A 133 3.59 -15.19 -9.43
CA GLU A 133 3.20 -16.58 -9.22
C GLU A 133 2.46 -17.19 -10.42
N GLU A 134 1.77 -16.40 -11.25
CA GLU A 134 1.10 -16.93 -12.46
C GLU A 134 2.12 -17.53 -13.42
N SER A 135 3.29 -16.90 -13.56
CA SER A 135 4.39 -17.40 -14.39
C SER A 135 5.00 -18.71 -13.87
N ASP A 136 4.99 -18.97 -12.57
CA ASP A 136 5.52 -20.21 -12.00
C ASP A 136 4.49 -21.36 -12.13
N SER A 137 3.18 -21.06 -12.17
CA SER A 137 2.12 -22.06 -12.37
C SER A 137 1.93 -22.52 -13.82
N VAL A 138 2.16 -21.64 -14.80
CA VAL A 138 2.04 -21.97 -16.24
C VAL A 138 3.28 -22.70 -16.77
N ALA A 139 4.41 -22.59 -16.08
CA ALA A 139 5.66 -23.28 -16.42
C ALA A 139 5.78 -24.69 -15.79
N ALA A 140 4.76 -25.18 -15.09
CA ALA A 140 4.74 -26.53 -14.53
C ALA A 140 4.27 -27.54 -15.62
N PRO A 141 5.04 -28.61 -15.89
CA PRO A 141 4.73 -29.61 -16.91
C PRO A 141 3.53 -30.50 -16.56
#